data_AF-A0A422PH89-F1
#
_entry.id   AF-A0A422PH89-F1
#
_cell.length_a   1.000
_cell.length_b   1.000
_cell.length_c   1.000
_cell.angle_alpha   90.00
_cell.angle_beta   90.00
_cell.angle_gamma   90.00
#
_symmetry.space_group_name_H-M   'P 1'
#
loop_
_entity.id
_entity.type
_entity.pdbx_description
1 polymer ?
#
loop_
_entity_poly.entity_id
_entity_poly.type
_entity_poly.pdbx_seq_one_letter_code
_entity_poly.pdbx_strand_id
1 'polypeptide(L)'
;MMAKDSTLATAGMNVIGGYVMGFGFSLFGAMISAETATQRMGTADFFRHSLRSASRLGASFAYFGFLFGGIEVALEKRRGRKDAWNPTASGAILGGAYGWRYYKAPGLVGGIVGGAAFSLVFERMIDALGFAQH
;
A
#
# COMPACT_ATOMS: atom_id res chain seq x y z
N MET A 1 13.46 -17.22 17.76
CA MET A 1 12.08 -16.91 17.31
C MET A 1 11.67 -15.44 17.51
N MET A 2 12.46 -14.57 18.15
CA MET A 2 12.11 -13.17 18.46
C MET A 2 12.07 -12.14 17.31
N ALA A 3 12.58 -12.47 16.10
CA ALA A 3 12.67 -11.49 15.02
C ALA A 3 11.32 -11.25 14.30
N LYS A 4 10.38 -12.21 14.34
CA LYS A 4 9.07 -12.09 13.68
C LYS A 4 8.06 -11.25 14.46
N ASP A 5 8.28 -11.04 15.75
CA ASP A 5 7.37 -10.29 16.65
C ASP A 5 7.77 -8.81 16.81
N SER A 6 8.89 -8.41 16.20
CA SER A 6 9.40 -7.06 16.33
C SER A 6 8.69 -6.13 15.35
N THR A 7 8.20 -4.99 15.84
CA THR A 7 7.54 -3.95 15.03
C THR A 7 8.39 -3.53 13.82
N LEU A 8 9.72 -3.62 13.95
CA LEU A 8 10.69 -3.38 12.89
C LEU A 8 10.64 -4.42 11.77
N ALA A 9 10.41 -5.70 12.09
CA ALA A 9 10.30 -6.76 11.09
C ALA A 9 9.01 -6.65 10.29
N THR A 10 7.87 -6.40 10.96
CA THR A 10 6.59 -6.12 10.28
C THR A 10 6.70 -4.88 9.41
N ALA A 11 7.30 -3.80 9.92
CA ALA A 11 7.56 -2.60 9.14
C ALA A 11 8.46 -2.88 7.92
N GLY A 12 9.54 -3.66 8.11
CA GLY A 12 10.44 -4.04 7.02
C GLY A 12 9.76 -4.87 5.93
N MET A 13 8.94 -5.85 6.32
CA MET A 13 8.17 -6.67 5.37
C MET A 13 7.16 -5.83 4.59
N ASN A 14 6.47 -4.89 5.24
CA ASN A 14 5.51 -4.02 4.57
C ASN A 14 6.17 -2.99 3.65
N VAL A 15 7.35 -2.49 4.01
CA VAL A 15 8.17 -1.61 3.14
C VAL A 15 8.61 -2.36 1.89
N ILE A 16 9.17 -3.57 2.06
CA ILE A 16 9.64 -4.38 0.93
C ILE A 16 8.46 -4.81 0.06
N GLY A 17 7.38 -5.31 0.65
CA GLY A 17 6.17 -5.72 -0.06
C GLY A 17 5.54 -4.55 -0.82
N GLY A 18 5.43 -3.38 -0.18
CA GLY A 18 4.96 -2.15 -0.81
C GLY A 18 5.85 -1.71 -1.96
N TYR A 19 7.17 -1.74 -1.79
CA TYR A 19 8.11 -1.39 -2.86
C TYR A 19 7.96 -2.30 -4.08
N VAL A 20 7.92 -3.62 -3.87
CA VAL A 20 7.79 -4.62 -4.94
C VAL A 20 6.46 -4.45 -5.68
N MET A 21 5.36 -4.26 -4.96
CA MET A 21 4.04 -3.98 -5.56
C MET A 21 4.04 -2.69 -6.38
N GLY A 22 4.49 -1.57 -5.80
CA GLY A 22 4.51 -0.28 -6.49
C GLY A 22 5.43 -0.26 -7.71
N PHE A 23 6.58 -0.93 -7.61
CA PHE A 23 7.50 -1.09 -8.73
C PHE A 23 6.88 -1.94 -9.84
N GLY A 24 6.28 -3.09 -9.49
CA GLY A 24 5.60 -3.98 -10.43
C GLY A 24 4.45 -3.31 -11.16
N PHE A 25 3.56 -2.62 -10.44
CA PHE A 25 2.44 -1.89 -11.07
C PHE A 25 2.92 -0.77 -11.98
N SER A 26 3.98 -0.05 -11.62
CA SER A 26 4.51 1.01 -12.47
C SER A 26 5.15 0.47 -13.75
N LEU A 27 5.88 -0.65 -13.67
CA LEU A 27 6.45 -1.29 -14.85
C LEU A 27 5.35 -1.87 -15.75
N PHE A 28 4.33 -2.49 -15.16
CA PHE A 28 3.18 -2.97 -15.91
C PHE A 28 2.45 -1.83 -16.64
N GLY A 29 2.23 -0.70 -15.96
CA GLY A 29 1.66 0.50 -16.60
C GLY A 29 2.55 1.06 -17.72
N ALA A 30 3.88 1.04 -17.53
CA ALA A 30 4.81 1.43 -18.57
C ALA A 30 4.74 0.49 -19.79
N MET A 31 4.63 -0.82 -19.57
CA MET A 31 4.49 -1.82 -20.64
C MET A 31 3.23 -1.59 -21.48
N ILE A 32 2.08 -1.29 -20.86
CA ILE A 32 0.85 -0.97 -21.59
C ILE A 32 1.00 0.31 -22.42
N SER A 33 1.71 1.32 -21.90
CA SER A 33 1.92 2.60 -22.60
C SER A 33 3.12 2.58 -23.55
N ALA A 34 3.81 1.46 -23.72
CA ALA A 34 5.10 1.41 -24.42
C ALA A 34 4.98 1.80 -25.89
N GLU A 35 3.89 1.41 -26.57
CA GLU A 35 3.67 1.73 -27.97
C GLU A 35 3.52 3.24 -28.21
N THR A 36 2.74 3.92 -27.37
CA THR A 36 2.54 5.37 -27.48
C THR A 36 3.75 6.18 -27.01
N ALA A 37 4.49 5.66 -26.02
CA ALA A 37 5.65 6.36 -25.44
C ALA A 37 6.91 6.23 -26.31
N THR A 38 7.11 5.09 -26.98
CA THR A 38 8.24 4.86 -27.89
C THR A 38 8.17 5.73 -29.15
N GLN A 39 6.98 6.19 -29.54
CA GLN A 39 6.80 7.18 -30.62
C GLN A 39 7.30 8.58 -30.23
N ARG A 40 7.42 8.89 -28.93
CA ARG A 40 7.83 10.22 -28.42
C ARG A 40 9.22 10.25 -27.81
N MET A 41 9.81 9.11 -27.48
CA MET A 41 11.14 8.97 -26.88
C MET A 41 11.86 7.73 -27.40
N GLY A 42 13.19 7.81 -27.51
CA GLY A 42 14.02 6.66 -27.84
C GLY A 42 13.90 5.54 -26.79
N THR A 43 14.02 4.28 -27.22
CA THR A 43 13.79 3.09 -26.38
C THR A 43 14.65 3.08 -25.11
N ALA A 44 15.91 3.51 -25.20
CA ALA A 44 16.81 3.59 -24.05
C ALA A 44 16.35 4.64 -23.01
N ASP A 45 15.84 5.77 -23.46
CA ASP A 45 15.33 6.84 -22.59
C ASP A 45 13.98 6.47 -21.99
N PHE A 46 13.12 5.79 -22.76
CA PHE A 46 11.88 5.23 -22.25
C PHE A 46 12.12 4.22 -21.12
N PHE A 47 13.07 3.29 -21.28
CA PHE A 47 13.43 2.34 -20.24
C PHE A 47 13.96 3.02 -18.98
N ARG A 48 14.88 3.99 -19.14
CA ARG A 48 15.41 4.77 -17.99
C ARG A 48 14.31 5.56 -17.28
N HIS A 49 13.41 6.19 -18.04
CA HIS A 49 12.28 6.93 -17.49
C HIS A 49 11.32 6.00 -16.75
N SER A 50 11.02 4.84 -17.34
CA SER A 50 10.12 3.84 -16.76
C SER A 50 10.67 3.27 -15.47
N LEU A 51 11.97 2.92 -15.43
CA LEU A 51 12.63 2.44 -14.21
C LEU A 51 12.64 3.50 -13.10
N ARG A 52 12.90 4.77 -13.44
CA ARG A 52 12.90 5.87 -12.46
C ARG A 52 11.50 6.18 -11.94
N SER A 53 10.49 6.13 -12.81
CA SER A 53 9.09 6.27 -12.42
C SER A 53 8.66 5.10 -11.55
N ALA A 54 9.08 3.87 -11.88
CA ALA A 54 8.80 2.67 -11.11
C ALA A 54 9.45 2.69 -9.72
N SER A 55 10.71 3.12 -9.63
CA SER A 55 11.36 3.28 -8.33
C SER A 55 10.68 4.34 -7.47
N ARG A 56 10.19 5.42 -8.09
CA ARG A 56 9.45 6.48 -7.37
C ARG A 56 8.10 5.98 -6.86
N LEU A 57 7.35 5.24 -7.67
CA LEU A 57 6.07 4.67 -7.25
C LEU A 57 6.27 3.58 -6.19
N GLY A 58 7.28 2.72 -6.35
CA GLY A 58 7.71 1.76 -5.35
C GLY A 58 8.02 2.41 -4.01
N ALA A 59 8.78 3.52 -3.99
CA ALA A 59 9.07 4.25 -2.75
C ALA A 59 7.80 4.81 -2.08
N SER A 60 6.84 5.33 -2.85
CA SER A 60 5.56 5.80 -2.32
C SER A 60 4.75 4.67 -1.68
N PHE A 61 4.69 3.50 -2.32
CA PHE A 61 3.99 2.33 -1.78
C PHE A 61 4.72 1.72 -0.57
N ALA A 62 6.04 1.75 -0.56
CA ALA A 62 6.84 1.35 0.59
C ALA A 62 6.55 2.22 1.81
N TYR A 63 6.46 3.55 1.62
CA TYR A 63 6.07 4.49 2.66
C TYR A 63 4.63 4.27 3.13
N PHE A 64 3.70 4.02 2.20
CA PHE A 64 2.33 3.69 2.54
C PHE A 64 2.25 2.40 3.39
N GLY A 65 2.92 1.33 2.97
CA GLY A 65 2.96 0.05 3.70
C GLY A 65 3.59 0.20 5.09
N PHE A 66 4.64 1.02 5.22
CA PHE A 66 5.23 1.36 6.51
C PHE A 66 4.22 2.00 7.46
N LEU A 67 3.51 3.04 6.99
CA LEU A 67 2.52 3.72 7.81
C LEU A 67 1.33 2.80 8.15
N PHE A 68 0.88 1.99 7.18
CA PHE A 68 -0.25 1.08 7.38
C PHE A 68 0.06 0.05 8.47
N GLY A 69 1.17 -0.67 8.33
CA GLY A 69 1.60 -1.62 9.35
C GLY A 69 1.95 -0.95 10.67
N GLY A 70 2.51 0.25 10.65
CA GLY A 70 2.83 1.01 11.86
C GLY A 70 1.58 1.36 12.68
N ILE A 71 0.53 1.84 12.03
CA ILE A 71 -0.75 2.16 12.68
C ILE A 71 -1.43 0.88 13.16
N GLU A 72 -1.40 -0.19 12.37
CA GLU A 72 -1.99 -1.47 12.74
C GLU A 72 -1.34 -2.05 14.00
N VAL A 73 -0.01 -2.10 14.05
CA VAL A 73 0.73 -2.59 15.23
C VAL A 73 0.53 -1.66 16.44
N ALA A 74 0.41 -0.34 16.23
CA ALA A 74 0.09 0.59 17.31
C ALA A 74 -1.32 0.35 17.89
N LEU A 75 -2.31 0.08 17.03
CA LEU A 75 -3.66 -0.26 17.44
C LEU A 75 -3.72 -1.62 18.14
N GLU A 76 -2.96 -2.60 17.65
CA GLU A 76 -2.83 -3.92 18.27
C GLU A 76 -2.24 -3.81 19.67
N LYS A 77 -1.15 -3.06 19.84
CA LYS A 77 -0.56 -2.81 21.17
C LYS A 77 -1.51 -2.09 22.12
N ARG A 78 -2.33 -1.16 21.61
CA ARG A 78 -3.30 -0.41 22.43
C ARG A 78 -4.51 -1.25 22.84
N ARG A 79 -5.01 -2.12 21.96
CA ARG A 79 -6.21 -2.94 22.20
C ARG A 79 -5.91 -4.32 22.78
N GLY A 80 -4.67 -4.80 22.64
CA GLY A 80 -4.26 -6.15 23.03
C GLY A 80 -4.96 -7.25 22.24
N ARG A 81 -5.51 -6.95 21.05
CA ARG A 81 -6.25 -7.89 20.20
C ARG A 81 -5.90 -7.67 18.73
N LYS A 82 -5.82 -8.78 17.99
CA LYS A 82 -5.59 -8.81 16.55
C LYS A 82 -6.89 -9.26 15.86
N ASP A 83 -7.67 -8.28 15.43
CA ASP A 83 -8.97 -8.48 14.79
C ASP A 83 -9.01 -7.75 13.44
N ALA A 84 -9.93 -8.13 12.54
CA ALA A 84 -10.22 -7.46 11.27
C ALA A 84 -10.50 -5.94 11.38
N TRP A 85 -10.79 -5.44 12.59
CA TRP A 85 -10.99 -4.02 12.85
C TRP A 85 -9.69 -3.21 12.89
N ASN A 86 -8.56 -3.83 13.21
CA ASN A 86 -7.26 -3.16 13.24
C ASN A 86 -6.81 -2.72 11.83
N PRO A 87 -6.79 -3.59 10.80
CA PRO A 87 -6.48 -3.17 9.44
C PRO A 87 -7.55 -2.21 8.89
N THR A 88 -8.83 -2.43 9.20
CA THR A 88 -9.93 -1.53 8.80
C THR A 88 -9.76 -0.11 9.33
N ALA A 89 -9.46 0.04 10.63
CA ALA A 89 -9.21 1.34 11.24
C ALA A 89 -7.91 1.98 10.69
N SER A 90 -6.87 1.19 10.46
CA SER A 90 -5.61 1.66 9.87
C SER A 90 -5.83 2.20 8.45
N GLY A 91 -6.60 1.46 7.64
CA GLY A 91 -7.02 1.86 6.30
C GLY A 91 -7.87 3.13 6.29
N ALA A 92 -8.82 3.25 7.22
CA ALA A 92 -9.62 4.46 7.39
C ALA A 92 -8.77 5.69 7.76
N ILE A 93 -7.84 5.55 8.71
CA ILE A 93 -6.95 6.64 9.15
C ILE A 93 -6.06 7.09 7.99
N LEU A 94 -5.41 6.15 7.30
CA LEU A 94 -4.53 6.47 6.18
C LEU A 94 -5.29 7.03 4.99
N GLY A 95 -6.39 6.37 4.60
CA GLY A 95 -7.25 6.82 3.52
C GLY A 95 -7.78 8.22 3.80
N GLY A 96 -8.20 8.52 5.02
CA GLY A 96 -8.61 9.86 5.44
C GLY A 96 -7.49 10.89 5.39
N ALA A 97 -6.29 10.53 5.87
CA ALA A 97 -5.12 11.43 5.85
C ALA A 97 -4.70 11.79 4.42
N TYR A 98 -4.60 10.78 3.54
CA TYR A 98 -4.31 10.99 2.11
C TYR A 98 -5.46 11.75 1.42
N GLY A 99 -6.70 11.36 1.67
CA GLY A 99 -7.89 11.99 1.12
C GLY A 99 -7.97 13.49 1.45
N TRP A 100 -7.73 13.86 2.71
CA TRP A 100 -7.67 15.26 3.14
C TRP A 100 -6.52 16.03 2.47
N ARG A 101 -5.36 15.39 2.32
CA ARG A 101 -4.14 16.01 1.75
C ARG A 101 -4.33 16.46 0.30
N TYR A 102 -5.06 15.69 -0.50
CA TYR A 102 -5.26 15.95 -1.94
C TYR A 102 -6.60 16.59 -2.28
N TYR A 103 -7.68 16.17 -1.60
CA TYR A 103 -9.05 16.53 -1.97
C TYR A 103 -9.85 17.17 -0.82
N LYS A 104 -9.20 17.60 0.28
CA LYS A 104 -9.82 18.31 1.41
C LYS A 104 -11.02 17.55 2.00
N ALA A 105 -12.11 18.24 2.31
CA ALA A 105 -13.30 17.68 2.96
C ALA A 105 -13.95 16.51 2.20
N PRO A 106 -14.24 16.58 0.88
CA PRO A 106 -14.79 15.42 0.17
C PRO A 106 -13.80 14.26 0.11
N GLY A 107 -12.50 14.58 0.01
CA GLY A 107 -11.41 13.62 0.07
C GLY A 107 -11.32 12.86 1.37
N LEU A 108 -11.50 13.54 2.51
CA LEU A 108 -11.46 12.92 3.83
C LEU A 108 -12.56 11.87 3.98
N VAL A 109 -13.80 12.21 3.62
CA VAL A 109 -14.92 11.26 3.71
C VAL A 109 -14.72 10.09 2.76
N GLY A 110 -14.40 10.37 1.49
CA GLY A 110 -14.14 9.31 0.50
C GLY A 110 -12.95 8.44 0.86
N GLY A 111 -11.91 9.03 1.45
CA GLY A 111 -10.70 8.34 1.88
C GLY A 111 -10.93 7.46 3.11
N ILE A 112 -11.68 7.93 4.11
CA ILE A 112 -12.05 7.13 5.28
C ILE A 112 -12.92 5.94 4.84
N VAL A 113 -13.99 6.21 4.09
CA VAL A 113 -14.93 5.18 3.65
C VAL A 113 -14.23 4.19 2.72
N GLY A 114 -13.48 4.67 1.73
CA GLY A 114 -12.74 3.84 0.79
C GLY A 114 -11.65 3.02 1.48
N GLY A 115 -10.88 3.61 2.38
CA GLY A 115 -9.85 2.92 3.15
C GLY A 115 -10.40 1.83 4.07
N ALA A 116 -11.52 2.11 4.75
CA ALA A 116 -12.23 1.11 5.55
C ALA A 116 -12.80 -0.02 4.69
N ALA A 117 -13.52 0.32 3.63
CA ALA A 117 -14.16 -0.65 2.75
C ALA A 117 -13.14 -1.56 2.06
N PHE A 118 -12.04 -0.99 1.54
CA PHE A 118 -10.96 -1.75 0.92
C PHE A 118 -10.36 -2.75 1.90
N SER A 119 -10.03 -2.31 3.12
CA SER A 119 -9.41 -3.18 4.13
C SER A 119 -10.35 -4.32 4.55
N LEU A 120 -11.64 -4.03 4.71
CA LEU A 120 -12.63 -5.05 5.06
C LEU A 120 -12.80 -6.06 3.92
N VAL A 121 -12.88 -5.60 2.67
CA VAL A 121 -12.96 -6.49 1.51
C VAL A 121 -11.70 -7.35 1.38
N PHE A 122 -10.53 -6.76 1.61
CA PHE A 122 -9.26 -7.47 1.56
C PHE A 122 -9.17 -8.56 2.62
N GLU A 123 -9.59 -8.26 3.86
CA GLU A 123 -9.70 -9.25 4.92
C GLU A 123 -10.63 -10.40 4.52
N ARG A 124 -11.84 -10.08 4.04
CA ARG A 124 -12.82 -11.09 3.60
C ARG A 124 -12.32 -11.92 2.42
N MET A 125 -11.54 -11.33 1.53
CA MET A 125 -10.93 -12.04 0.41
C MET A 125 -9.85 -13.02 0.90
N ILE A 126 -9.02 -12.62 1.87
CA ILE A 126 -8.02 -13.50 2.50
C ILE A 126 -8.70 -14.65 3.26
N ASP A 127 -9.76 -14.33 4.01
CA ASP A 127 -10.57 -15.32 4.73
C ASP A 127 -11.17 -16.34 3.75
N ALA A 128 -11.75 -15.87 2.64
CA ALA A 128 -12.34 -16.73 1.62
C ALA A 128 -11.32 -17.63 0.91
N LEU A 129 -10.06 -17.19 0.82
CA LEU A 129 -8.96 -17.97 0.24
C LEU A 129 -8.36 -18.98 1.24
N GLY A 130 -8.85 -19.04 2.48
CA GLY A 130 -8.39 -19.99 3.50
C GLY A 130 -6.99 -19.67 4.05
N PHE A 131 -6.47 -18.48 3.79
CA PHE A 131 -5.18 -18.01 4.33
C PHE A 131 -5.31 -17.36 5.71
N ALA A 132 -6.52 -17.31 6.28
CA ALA A 132 -6.76 -16.84 7.63
C ALA A 132 -6.08 -17.78 8.64
N GLN A 133 -4.93 -17.37 9.17
CA GLN A 133 -4.39 -17.97 10.38
C GLN A 133 -5.17 -17.37 11.56
N HIS A 134 -6.10 -18.15 12.10
CA HIS A 134 -6.70 -17.91 13.42
C HIS A 134 -5.61 -17.72 14.49
#